data_AF-A0A0T5ZZ77-F1
#
_entry.id   AF-A0A0T5ZZ77-F1
#
_cell.length_a   1.000
_cell.length_b   1.000
_cell.length_c   1.000
_cell.angle_alpha   90.00
_cell.angle_beta   90.00
_cell.angle_gamma   90.00
#
_symmetry.space_group_name_H-M   'P 1'
#
loop_
_entity.id
_entity.type
_entity.pdbx_description
1 polymer ?
#
loop_
_entity_poly.entity_id
_entity_poly.type
_entity_poly.pdbx_seq_one_letter_code
_entity_poly.pdbx_strand_id
1 'polypeptide(L)'
;MRTKVKSVLRVAGPAFLSISLLVVPLAFADTQGGTQGNHILDDDVADTPREIETLRRQQHGGVGGHLPGSSQNVELVGKVRVHDAEPGRISDVAGFGNFAYLGAFDDGDCTNGGVYVIDISDPSRPNEVGFIRAAVGSYVGEGVQVLHVDTPSFNGDLLVHNNEICNETHGVGGISLVDVTNPQRPVILAEGVGDFTDDGVTSAVANQVHSAFAWSAGDRAYVILVDDEEALDVDIMEITDPRNPVLLKETGLPDWGAAQNAQSGGTGAFAASFFHDLQVRQFGAQWLALLSYWDVGWVILDVTDPTNPIFLDDTDYFPVDPVTGFRPAEGNAHQAWWSADGKFFIGTDEDFDAFRVSTEITSGPFRRETFNATQGSNVPQITDEISLVGPTVFVGRACNAHGPGAVPVPPAPSPDAIAIVERGVCTFTEKAGNVSAAGYVGGIVFNSETGDPPCEALVSMLVAGDIPFLFVARSTGFKILGIAGYDPANCPGGSNPALPAVGTAGSDLSITAQFDGLGYAHLFDAETLREVDTFTIPETFARPFAIGFGDLSVHEVETDDTQNLAYFSWYAGGFRVARFGRDGIEEVGHYIDANGNNFWGIDPHVDPRDGSTIILASDRDSGLWIFKYTGP
;
A
#
# COMPACT_ATOMS: atom_id res chain seq x y z
N MET A 1 -39.31 -45.59 -43.54
CA MET A 1 -39.91 -45.58 -44.90
C MET A 1 -41.36 -45.12 -44.78
N ARG A 2 -41.82 -44.14 -45.57
CA ARG A 2 -43.19 -43.51 -45.58
C ARG A 2 -43.64 -42.85 -44.26
N THR A 3 -43.60 -41.53 -44.08
CA THR A 3 -44.40 -40.42 -44.66
C THR A 3 -45.87 -40.28 -44.22
N LYS A 4 -46.17 -39.08 -43.64
CA LYS A 4 -47.35 -38.23 -43.93
C LYS A 4 -48.70 -38.69 -43.29
N VAL A 5 -49.68 -37.83 -42.91
CA VAL A 5 -49.87 -36.35 -42.99
C VAL A 5 -51.16 -35.93 -42.24
N LYS A 6 -51.22 -34.69 -41.66
CA LYS A 6 -52.38 -33.74 -41.53
C LYS A 6 -53.75 -34.23 -40.99
N SER A 7 -54.66 -33.43 -40.40
CA SER A 7 -54.68 -32.03 -39.93
C SER A 7 -56.04 -31.63 -39.31
N VAL A 8 -56.04 -30.75 -38.30
CA VAL A 8 -56.84 -29.48 -38.22
C VAL A 8 -58.37 -29.47 -37.92
N LEU A 9 -58.78 -28.38 -37.19
CA LEU A 9 -60.12 -27.83 -36.86
C LEU A 9 -60.90 -28.56 -35.71
N ARG A 10 -61.73 -27.92 -34.83
CA ARG A 10 -62.03 -26.48 -34.59
C ARG A 10 -62.63 -26.19 -33.16
N VAL A 11 -62.12 -25.14 -32.48
CA VAL A 11 -62.80 -24.18 -31.55
C VAL A 11 -63.68 -24.65 -30.37
N ALA A 12 -63.27 -24.23 -29.17
CA ALA A 12 -64.12 -23.55 -28.17
C ALA A 12 -63.27 -22.55 -27.37
N GLY A 13 -63.88 -21.45 -26.91
CA GLY A 13 -63.33 -20.47 -25.96
C GLY A 13 -64.50 -19.70 -25.32
N PRO A 14 -64.28 -18.66 -24.48
CA PRO A 14 -63.00 -18.10 -24.02
C PRO A 14 -62.85 -18.10 -22.48
N ALA A 15 -61.64 -17.85 -21.99
CA ALA A 15 -61.40 -17.30 -20.66
C ALA A 15 -60.19 -16.36 -20.73
N PHE A 16 -60.42 -15.06 -20.62
CA PHE A 16 -59.35 -14.07 -20.55
C PHE A 16 -58.72 -14.13 -19.16
N LEU A 17 -57.44 -14.47 -19.09
CA LEU A 17 -56.57 -14.09 -17.98
C LEU A 17 -55.48 -13.18 -18.55
N SER A 18 -55.60 -11.88 -18.29
CA SER A 18 -54.60 -10.88 -18.66
C SER A 18 -53.37 -11.04 -17.75
N ILE A 19 -52.38 -11.78 -18.22
CA ILE A 19 -51.02 -11.74 -17.66
C ILE A 19 -50.39 -10.44 -18.17
N SER A 20 -50.35 -9.43 -17.31
CA SER A 20 -49.49 -8.27 -17.53
C SER A 20 -48.04 -8.73 -17.45
N LEU A 21 -47.32 -8.69 -18.57
CA LEU A 21 -45.85 -8.74 -18.51
C LEU A 21 -45.39 -7.48 -17.78
N LEU A 22 -44.95 -7.65 -16.53
CA LEU A 22 -44.11 -6.65 -15.89
C LEU A 22 -42.72 -6.78 -16.53
N VAL A 23 -42.46 -5.96 -17.56
CA VAL A 23 -41.08 -5.71 -17.98
C VAL A 23 -40.46 -4.86 -16.89
N VAL A 24 -39.81 -5.52 -15.93
CA VAL A 24 -38.86 -4.85 -15.04
C VAL A 24 -37.64 -4.54 -15.90
N PRO A 25 -37.28 -3.28 -16.13
CA PRO A 25 -35.95 -2.98 -16.63
C PRO A 25 -34.98 -3.41 -15.53
N LEU A 26 -34.18 -4.43 -15.79
CA LEU A 26 -32.93 -4.63 -15.08
C LEU A 26 -32.10 -3.39 -15.35
N ALA A 27 -32.01 -2.51 -14.35
CA ALA A 27 -30.98 -1.51 -14.32
C ALA A 27 -29.66 -2.27 -14.20
N PHE A 28 -28.92 -2.33 -15.30
CA PHE A 28 -27.49 -2.60 -15.20
C PHE A 28 -26.92 -1.45 -14.36
N ALA A 29 -26.27 -1.79 -13.25
CA ALA A 29 -25.33 -0.87 -12.64
C ALA A 29 -24.20 -0.75 -13.66
N ASP A 30 -24.12 0.41 -14.31
CA ASP A 30 -23.07 0.70 -15.27
C ASP A 30 -21.79 0.90 -14.45
N THR A 31 -20.90 -0.09 -14.47
CA THR A 31 -19.57 -0.01 -13.88
C THR A 31 -18.80 1.05 -14.66
N GLN A 32 -18.82 2.28 -14.14
CA GLN A 32 -18.06 3.41 -14.69
C GLN A 32 -16.57 3.16 -14.44
N GLY A 33 -15.95 2.38 -15.34
CA GLY A 33 -14.53 2.49 -15.59
C GLY A 33 -14.29 3.89 -16.14
N GLY A 34 -13.93 4.82 -15.25
CA GLY A 34 -13.34 6.09 -15.66
C GLY A 34 -12.00 5.77 -16.29
N THR A 35 -11.75 6.28 -17.49
CA THR A 35 -10.38 6.32 -18.03
C THR A 35 -9.55 7.16 -17.08
N GLN A 36 -8.64 6.54 -16.33
CA GLN A 36 -7.64 7.27 -15.56
C GLN A 36 -6.83 8.12 -16.56
N GLY A 37 -6.49 9.35 -16.18
CA GLY A 37 -5.50 10.11 -16.93
C GLY A 37 -4.12 9.56 -16.60
N ASN A 38 -3.14 9.70 -17.50
CA ASN A 38 -1.74 9.42 -17.17
C ASN A 38 -1.38 10.12 -15.84
N HIS A 39 -0.97 9.34 -14.84
CA HIS A 39 -0.60 9.85 -13.53
C HIS A 39 0.51 10.91 -13.67
N ILE A 40 0.35 12.06 -12.99
CA ILE A 40 1.28 13.20 -13.10
C ILE A 40 1.93 13.45 -11.75
N LEU A 41 3.16 12.98 -11.64
CA LEU A 41 3.98 13.10 -10.45
C LEU A 41 4.32 14.57 -10.13
N ASP A 42 4.37 14.92 -8.84
CA ASP A 42 4.60 16.28 -8.30
C ASP A 42 3.45 17.31 -8.56
N ASP A 43 2.18 16.89 -8.76
CA ASP A 43 1.05 17.82 -8.92
C ASP A 43 0.37 18.29 -7.59
N ASP A 44 0.97 17.93 -6.45
CA ASP A 44 0.49 17.98 -5.06
C ASP A 44 -0.60 16.93 -4.69
N VAL A 45 -1.07 16.09 -5.61
CA VAL A 45 -1.80 14.85 -5.31
C VAL A 45 -0.80 13.75 -4.96
N ALA A 46 -1.32 12.71 -4.31
CA ALA A 46 -0.71 11.40 -4.28
C ALA A 46 -1.77 10.38 -4.68
N ASP A 47 -1.64 9.84 -5.89
CA ASP A 47 -2.54 8.84 -6.47
C ASP A 47 -1.82 7.63 -7.10
N THR A 48 -0.49 7.61 -7.02
CA THR A 48 0.37 6.44 -7.27
C THR A 48 0.92 5.88 -5.96
N PRO A 49 1.25 4.58 -5.86
CA PRO A 49 1.97 4.00 -4.72
C PRO A 49 3.22 4.79 -4.33
N ARG A 50 4.02 5.24 -5.28
CA ARG A 50 5.16 6.16 -5.08
C ARG A 50 4.83 7.50 -4.41
N GLU A 51 3.74 8.15 -4.81
CA GLU A 51 3.36 9.43 -4.20
C GLU A 51 2.66 9.24 -2.86
N ILE A 52 1.91 8.13 -2.72
CA ILE A 52 1.45 7.64 -1.42
C ILE A 52 2.68 7.47 -0.54
N GLU A 53 3.70 6.75 -0.98
CA GLU A 53 4.96 6.57 -0.28
C GLU A 53 5.65 7.92 0.02
N THR A 54 5.49 8.93 -0.85
CA THR A 54 5.98 10.30 -0.60
C THR A 54 5.16 11.07 0.47
N LEU A 55 3.86 10.80 0.64
CA LEU A 55 3.13 11.16 1.88
C LEU A 55 3.70 10.38 3.07
N ARG A 56 3.99 9.10 2.87
CA ARG A 56 4.46 8.15 3.90
C ARG A 56 5.93 8.30 4.26
N ARG A 57 6.73 9.11 3.56
CA ARG A 57 8.05 9.57 4.02
C ARG A 57 8.00 10.19 5.43
N GLN A 58 6.83 10.65 5.87
CA GLN A 58 6.56 11.04 7.26
C GLN A 58 5.98 9.92 8.15
N GLN A 59 5.29 8.91 7.60
CA GLN A 59 4.85 7.69 8.31
C GLN A 59 5.98 6.71 8.60
N HIS A 60 7.09 6.73 7.86
CA HIS A 60 8.30 5.98 8.23
C HIS A 60 9.32 6.88 8.98
N GLY A 61 8.96 8.14 9.25
CA GLY A 61 9.88 9.23 9.59
C GLY A 61 9.40 10.16 10.71
N GLY A 62 8.87 9.61 11.80
CA GLY A 62 8.36 10.38 12.93
C GLY A 62 9.41 11.20 13.69
N VAL A 63 9.10 12.48 14.00
CA VAL A 63 10.00 13.39 14.74
C VAL A 63 10.02 13.15 16.27
N GLY A 64 10.31 11.92 16.65
CA GLY A 64 10.72 11.55 18.02
C GLY A 64 9.76 10.63 18.77
N GLY A 65 10.38 9.74 19.54
CA GLY A 65 9.72 8.65 20.23
C GLY A 65 10.36 7.33 19.87
N HIS A 66 10.42 6.41 20.83
CA HIS A 66 10.67 4.99 20.62
C HIS A 66 10.08 4.26 21.84
N LEU A 67 9.72 2.98 21.69
CA LEU A 67 9.39 2.18 22.86
C LEU A 67 10.62 2.04 23.78
N PRO A 68 10.44 1.97 25.11
CA PRO A 68 11.56 1.76 26.02
C PRO A 68 12.27 0.44 25.72
N GLY A 69 13.60 0.48 25.54
CA GLY A 69 14.37 -0.71 25.16
C GLY A 69 14.15 -1.90 26.10
N SER A 70 13.84 -3.05 25.51
CA SER A 70 13.53 -4.32 26.16
C SER A 70 14.06 -5.48 25.32
N SER A 71 14.23 -6.65 25.95
CA SER A 71 14.50 -7.88 25.21
C SER A 71 14.05 -9.08 26.03
N GLN A 72 13.47 -10.05 25.33
CA GLN A 72 13.06 -11.33 25.87
C GLN A 72 13.41 -12.42 24.84
N ASN A 73 14.12 -13.46 25.28
CA ASN A 73 14.48 -14.64 24.48
C ASN A 73 15.17 -14.35 23.13
N VAL A 74 15.78 -13.16 22.97
CA VAL A 74 16.52 -12.74 21.77
C VAL A 74 17.89 -12.21 22.17
N GLU A 75 18.92 -12.62 21.43
CA GLU A 75 20.28 -12.07 21.47
C GLU A 75 20.52 -11.17 20.25
N LEU A 76 20.99 -9.93 20.47
CA LEU A 76 21.61 -9.13 19.41
C LEU A 76 23.03 -9.66 19.19
N VAL A 77 23.26 -10.35 18.08
CA VAL A 77 24.54 -10.98 17.72
C VAL A 77 25.54 -9.94 17.24
N GLY A 78 25.09 -9.02 16.37
CA GLY A 78 25.90 -7.95 15.82
C GLY A 78 25.07 -6.94 15.03
N LYS A 79 25.67 -5.80 14.69
CA LYS A 79 25.08 -4.78 13.82
C LYS A 79 26.15 -3.93 13.15
N VAL A 80 25.84 -3.33 12.00
CA VAL A 80 26.71 -2.41 11.26
C VAL A 80 25.91 -1.21 10.76
N ARG A 81 26.47 -0.01 10.94
CA ARG A 81 25.94 1.21 10.32
C ARG A 81 26.55 1.36 8.93
N VAL A 82 25.74 1.56 7.89
CA VAL A 82 26.22 1.81 6.52
C VAL A 82 26.81 3.20 6.36
N HIS A 83 27.65 3.39 5.35
CA HIS A 83 28.57 4.55 5.24
C HIS A 83 27.88 5.93 5.14
N ASP A 84 26.68 5.98 4.56
CA ASP A 84 25.84 7.15 4.32
C ASP A 84 24.48 7.05 5.04
N ALA A 85 24.37 6.19 6.06
CA ALA A 85 23.16 6.04 6.83
C ALA A 85 22.68 7.38 7.41
N GLU A 86 21.42 7.69 7.13
CA GLU A 86 20.61 8.80 7.65
C GLU A 86 19.21 8.26 7.98
N PRO A 87 18.34 9.00 8.69
CA PRO A 87 16.98 8.52 8.99
C PRO A 87 16.20 8.16 7.72
N GLY A 88 15.61 6.98 7.70
CA GLY A 88 14.82 6.48 6.57
C GLY A 88 15.54 6.14 5.27
N ARG A 89 16.86 5.88 5.34
CA ARG A 89 17.72 5.65 4.17
C ARG A 89 17.87 4.18 3.75
N ILE A 90 17.44 3.24 4.60
CA ILE A 90 17.54 1.79 4.36
C ILE A 90 16.14 1.18 4.28
N SER A 91 15.90 0.32 3.30
CA SER A 91 14.65 -0.45 3.11
C SER A 91 14.87 -1.94 3.41
N ASP A 92 14.38 -2.87 2.60
CA ASP A 92 14.39 -4.31 2.88
C ASP A 92 15.81 -4.96 2.95
N VAL A 93 15.90 -6.22 3.42
CA VAL A 93 17.10 -7.04 3.58
C VAL A 93 16.94 -8.49 3.11
N ALA A 94 17.86 -8.95 2.25
CA ALA A 94 18.01 -10.37 1.91
C ALA A 94 19.38 -10.94 2.28
N GLY A 95 19.39 -12.14 2.87
CA GLY A 95 20.57 -12.93 3.17
C GLY A 95 20.87 -13.95 2.08
N PHE A 96 22.15 -14.06 1.70
CA PHE A 96 22.59 -15.14 0.82
C PHE A 96 24.05 -15.54 1.08
N GLY A 97 24.24 -16.81 1.43
CA GLY A 97 25.56 -17.35 1.76
C GLY A 97 26.21 -16.61 2.93
N ASN A 98 27.32 -15.91 2.68
CA ASN A 98 28.03 -15.13 3.70
C ASN A 98 27.75 -13.62 3.61
N PHE A 99 26.68 -13.22 2.91
CA PHE A 99 26.37 -11.80 2.67
C PHE A 99 24.92 -11.47 3.01
N ALA A 100 24.70 -10.20 3.37
CA ALA A 100 23.39 -9.58 3.41
C ALA A 100 23.36 -8.42 2.40
N TYR A 101 22.21 -8.20 1.81
CA TYR A 101 21.93 -7.19 0.79
C TYR A 101 20.80 -6.32 1.32
N LEU A 102 21.02 -5.02 1.47
CA LEU A 102 20.01 -4.11 2.01
C LEU A 102 19.66 -3.05 0.97
N GLY A 103 18.37 -2.80 0.76
CA GLY A 103 17.90 -1.74 -0.13
C GLY A 103 18.29 -0.35 0.37
N ALA A 104 18.55 0.56 -0.57
CA ALA A 104 18.89 1.94 -0.31
C ALA A 104 17.78 2.84 -0.87
N PHE A 105 16.89 3.19 0.05
CA PHE A 105 15.70 4.01 -0.14
C PHE A 105 16.04 5.45 -0.57
N ASP A 106 15.08 6.23 -1.10
CA ASP A 106 15.37 7.57 -1.63
C ASP A 106 16.03 8.50 -0.60
N ASP A 107 17.14 9.12 -1.01
CA ASP A 107 17.88 10.12 -0.23
C ASP A 107 17.30 11.55 -0.34
N GLY A 108 16.22 11.72 -1.11
CA GLY A 108 15.49 12.97 -1.32
C GLY A 108 16.14 13.91 -2.34
N ASP A 109 17.42 13.72 -2.64
CA ASP A 109 18.08 14.26 -3.84
C ASP A 109 17.92 13.29 -5.05
N CYS A 110 17.48 12.05 -4.81
CA CYS A 110 17.32 10.97 -5.79
C CYS A 110 18.62 10.61 -6.54
N THR A 111 19.74 10.52 -5.81
CA THR A 111 21.07 10.30 -6.43
C THR A 111 21.85 9.08 -5.93
N ASN A 112 21.46 8.46 -4.82
CA ASN A 112 22.21 7.34 -4.23
C ASN A 112 21.39 6.06 -4.01
N GLY A 113 20.31 5.82 -4.74
CA GLY A 113 19.62 4.53 -4.76
C GLY A 113 20.53 3.34 -5.09
N GLY A 114 20.17 2.14 -4.62
CA GLY A 114 20.96 0.92 -4.81
C GLY A 114 20.81 -0.11 -3.69
N VAL A 115 21.83 -0.97 -3.54
CA VAL A 115 21.87 -2.06 -2.58
C VAL A 115 23.22 -2.09 -1.84
N TYR A 116 23.19 -2.01 -0.51
CA TYR A 116 24.37 -2.21 0.35
C TYR A 116 24.75 -3.69 0.41
N VAL A 117 26.03 -4.00 0.28
CA VAL A 117 26.55 -5.37 0.39
C VAL A 117 27.35 -5.52 1.67
N ILE A 118 26.84 -6.33 2.60
CA ILE A 118 27.41 -6.56 3.92
C ILE A 118 28.00 -7.98 4.00
N ASP A 119 29.27 -8.10 4.40
CA ASP A 119 29.88 -9.38 4.76
C ASP A 119 29.42 -9.78 6.17
N ILE A 120 28.75 -10.93 6.25
CA ILE A 120 28.24 -11.54 7.49
C ILE A 120 28.93 -12.89 7.79
N SER A 121 30.11 -13.17 7.21
CA SER A 121 30.93 -14.34 7.57
C SER A 121 31.40 -14.35 9.05
N ASP A 122 31.35 -13.19 9.71
CA ASP A 122 31.27 -13.07 11.16
C ASP A 122 30.06 -12.21 11.54
N PRO A 123 28.87 -12.81 11.80
CA PRO A 123 27.66 -12.09 12.21
C PRO A 123 27.80 -11.32 13.53
N SER A 124 28.85 -11.59 14.34
CA SER A 124 29.15 -10.78 15.52
C SER A 124 29.89 -9.47 15.18
N ARG A 125 30.39 -9.37 13.94
CA ARG A 125 31.19 -8.27 13.41
C ARG A 125 30.90 -8.03 11.92
N PRO A 126 29.62 -7.84 11.52
CA PRO A 126 29.26 -7.60 10.12
C PRO A 126 29.93 -6.33 9.61
N ASN A 127 30.23 -6.30 8.31
CA ASN A 127 30.99 -5.19 7.71
C ASN A 127 30.54 -4.91 6.28
N GLU A 128 30.21 -3.66 5.98
CA GLU A 128 29.95 -3.20 4.60
C GLU A 128 31.19 -3.39 3.71
N VAL A 129 31.03 -4.09 2.60
CA VAL A 129 32.11 -4.41 1.63
C VAL A 129 31.87 -3.81 0.24
N GLY A 130 30.68 -3.30 -0.04
CA GLY A 130 30.36 -2.68 -1.33
C GLY A 130 28.98 -2.05 -1.37
N PHE A 131 28.72 -1.31 -2.45
CA PHE A 131 27.44 -0.73 -2.78
C PHE A 131 27.17 -0.93 -4.28
N ILE A 132 26.06 -1.57 -4.61
CA ILE A 132 25.56 -1.74 -5.97
C ILE A 132 24.65 -0.55 -6.24
N ARG A 133 25.04 0.37 -7.12
CA ARG A 133 24.17 1.52 -7.45
C ARG A 133 23.03 1.05 -8.35
N ALA A 134 21.81 1.49 -8.03
CA ALA A 134 20.72 1.51 -8.99
C ALA A 134 20.97 2.58 -10.06
N ALA A 135 20.08 2.65 -11.06
CA ALA A 135 20.08 3.74 -12.02
C ALA A 135 19.91 5.10 -11.32
N VAL A 136 20.56 6.14 -11.86
CA VAL A 136 20.39 7.51 -11.34
C VAL A 136 18.97 7.97 -11.62
N GLY A 137 18.24 8.38 -10.58
CA GLY A 137 16.82 8.70 -10.69
C GLY A 137 15.89 7.61 -10.15
N SER A 138 16.45 6.51 -9.63
CA SER A 138 15.70 5.42 -8.99
C SER A 138 16.29 5.04 -7.63
N TYR A 139 15.46 4.42 -6.79
CA TYR A 139 15.82 3.80 -5.51
C TYR A 139 15.36 2.35 -5.47
N VAL A 140 15.65 1.68 -4.35
CA VAL A 140 15.26 0.30 -4.08
C VAL A 140 14.44 0.32 -2.81
N GLY A 141 13.21 -0.20 -2.87
CA GLY A 141 12.25 -0.29 -1.78
C GLY A 141 12.25 -1.70 -1.20
N GLU A 142 11.14 -2.41 -1.38
CA GLU A 142 10.88 -3.73 -0.76
C GLU A 142 11.39 -4.91 -1.60
N GLY A 143 11.50 -4.77 -2.92
CA GLY A 143 12.02 -5.84 -3.77
C GLY A 143 13.54 -5.97 -3.68
N VAL A 144 14.08 -6.74 -2.73
CA VAL A 144 15.50 -7.13 -2.67
C VAL A 144 15.64 -8.63 -2.47
N GLN A 145 16.17 -9.38 -3.44
CA GLN A 145 16.33 -10.83 -3.30
C GLN A 145 17.59 -11.36 -3.98
N VAL A 146 18.27 -12.33 -3.37
CA VAL A 146 19.37 -13.08 -4.00
C VAL A 146 19.07 -14.56 -4.04
N LEU A 147 19.17 -15.17 -5.23
CA LEU A 147 18.99 -16.61 -5.43
C LEU A 147 20.07 -17.23 -6.32
N HIS A 148 20.33 -18.52 -6.14
CA HIS A 148 21.17 -19.28 -7.07
C HIS A 148 20.37 -19.63 -8.33
N VAL A 149 20.98 -19.39 -9.49
CA VAL A 149 20.39 -19.65 -10.80
C VAL A 149 21.36 -20.52 -11.61
N ASP A 150 20.93 -21.73 -11.98
CA ASP A 150 21.68 -22.69 -12.80
C ASP A 150 20.89 -23.04 -14.07
N THR A 151 21.05 -22.21 -15.11
CA THR A 151 20.41 -22.35 -16.42
C THR A 151 21.45 -22.53 -17.53
N PRO A 152 21.05 -22.90 -18.76
CA PRO A 152 21.97 -22.94 -19.90
C PRO A 152 22.62 -21.59 -20.27
N SER A 153 22.09 -20.46 -19.77
CA SER A 153 22.53 -19.09 -20.09
C SER A 153 23.26 -18.39 -18.94
N PHE A 154 23.07 -18.85 -17.70
CA PHE A 154 23.69 -18.28 -16.50
C PHE A 154 23.85 -19.35 -15.42
N ASN A 155 25.02 -19.38 -14.78
CA ASN A 155 25.30 -20.21 -13.60
C ASN A 155 26.01 -19.30 -12.59
N GLY A 156 25.35 -19.02 -11.47
CA GLY A 156 25.83 -18.06 -10.50
C GLY A 156 24.75 -17.62 -9.53
N ASP A 157 25.09 -16.64 -8.71
CA ASP A 157 24.18 -16.04 -7.73
C ASP A 157 23.67 -14.72 -8.31
N LEU A 158 22.35 -14.58 -8.38
CA LEU A 158 21.66 -13.46 -9.03
C LEU A 158 20.96 -12.63 -7.96
N LEU A 159 21.33 -11.35 -7.86
CA LEU A 159 20.56 -10.33 -7.17
C LEU A 159 19.48 -9.82 -8.14
N VAL A 160 18.25 -9.86 -7.69
CA VAL A 160 17.11 -9.15 -8.25
C VAL A 160 16.81 -8.00 -7.29
N HIS A 161 16.63 -6.80 -7.82
CA HIS A 161 16.04 -5.73 -7.04
C HIS A 161 15.06 -4.89 -7.86
N ASN A 162 14.06 -4.33 -7.18
CA ASN A 162 13.12 -3.38 -7.75
C ASN A 162 13.82 -2.05 -8.09
N ASN A 163 13.20 -1.25 -8.95
CA ASN A 163 13.56 0.15 -9.13
C ASN A 163 12.27 0.97 -9.04
N GLU A 164 12.12 1.74 -7.97
CA GLU A 164 11.13 2.82 -7.91
C GLU A 164 11.76 4.10 -8.42
N ILE A 165 10.99 4.88 -9.18
CA ILE A 165 11.48 6.12 -9.76
C ILE A 165 11.35 7.23 -8.70
N CYS A 166 12.37 8.07 -8.54
CA CYS A 166 12.27 9.32 -7.77
C CYS A 166 12.63 10.56 -8.63
N ASN A 167 12.91 10.38 -9.93
CA ASN A 167 13.20 11.46 -10.87
C ASN A 167 12.80 11.14 -12.32
N GLU A 168 11.71 11.74 -12.79
CA GLU A 168 11.12 11.52 -14.13
C GLU A 168 12.04 11.77 -15.32
N THR A 169 13.11 12.54 -15.14
CA THR A 169 14.00 12.88 -16.25
C THR A 169 15.11 11.84 -16.45
N HIS A 170 15.36 10.99 -15.44
CA HIS A 170 16.57 10.17 -15.36
C HIS A 170 16.34 8.73 -14.88
N GLY A 171 15.34 8.49 -14.04
CA GLY A 171 15.06 7.19 -13.45
C GLY A 171 14.58 6.14 -14.44
N VAL A 172 14.62 4.90 -13.97
CA VAL A 172 14.01 3.73 -14.61
C VAL A 172 13.17 2.95 -13.61
N GLY A 173 12.03 2.44 -14.05
CA GLY A 173 11.23 1.48 -13.30
C GLY A 173 11.73 0.04 -13.47
N GLY A 174 10.84 -0.93 -13.32
CA GLY A 174 11.09 -2.34 -13.51
C GLY A 174 12.07 -2.89 -12.48
N ILE A 175 12.72 -4.00 -12.82
CA ILE A 175 13.79 -4.60 -12.01
C ILE A 175 15.17 -4.41 -12.61
N SER A 176 16.18 -4.61 -11.77
CA SER A 176 17.58 -4.72 -12.14
C SER A 176 18.11 -6.10 -11.74
N LEU A 177 18.91 -6.71 -12.63
CA LEU A 177 19.43 -8.07 -12.49
C LEU A 177 20.96 -8.02 -12.43
N VAL A 178 21.55 -8.49 -11.34
CA VAL A 178 22.99 -8.32 -11.06
C VAL A 178 23.62 -9.65 -10.67
N ASP A 179 24.68 -10.06 -11.39
CA ASP A 179 25.53 -11.19 -11.00
C ASP A 179 26.33 -10.80 -9.75
N VAL A 180 25.97 -11.44 -8.64
CA VAL A 180 26.62 -11.29 -7.32
C VAL A 180 27.37 -12.56 -6.91
N THR A 181 27.68 -13.48 -7.84
CA THR A 181 28.55 -14.66 -7.58
C THR A 181 29.91 -14.25 -6.99
N ASN A 182 30.32 -13.00 -7.21
CA ASN A 182 31.32 -12.32 -6.40
C ASN A 182 30.76 -10.98 -5.90
N PRO A 183 30.24 -10.89 -4.65
CA PRO A 183 29.56 -9.68 -4.16
C PRO A 183 30.48 -8.46 -4.03
N GLN A 184 31.80 -8.65 -4.02
CA GLN A 184 32.79 -7.56 -4.03
C GLN A 184 33.09 -7.03 -5.45
N ARG A 185 32.60 -7.72 -6.49
CA ARG A 185 32.74 -7.36 -7.91
C ARG A 185 31.46 -7.67 -8.69
N PRO A 186 30.31 -7.06 -8.31
CA PRO A 186 29.03 -7.28 -8.94
C PRO A 186 29.05 -6.89 -10.42
N VAL A 187 28.23 -7.55 -11.25
CA VAL A 187 28.08 -7.24 -12.68
C VAL A 187 26.61 -7.14 -13.03
N ILE A 188 26.16 -5.92 -13.33
CA ILE A 188 24.82 -5.65 -13.85
C ILE A 188 24.65 -6.40 -15.19
N LEU A 189 23.58 -7.20 -15.30
CA LEU A 189 23.22 -8.03 -16.45
C LEU A 189 22.07 -7.40 -17.25
N ALA A 190 21.09 -6.83 -16.53
CA ALA A 190 20.02 -5.98 -17.03
C ALA A 190 19.71 -4.90 -15.96
N GLU A 191 19.24 -3.74 -16.40
CA GLU A 191 18.94 -2.55 -15.58
C GLU A 191 17.69 -1.91 -16.18
N GLY A 192 16.68 -1.62 -15.34
CA GLY A 192 15.43 -1.00 -15.77
C GLY A 192 14.60 -1.83 -16.75
N VAL A 193 14.34 -3.10 -16.42
CA VAL A 193 13.55 -4.02 -17.26
C VAL A 193 12.29 -4.49 -16.52
N GLY A 194 11.13 -4.32 -17.16
CA GLY A 194 9.79 -4.70 -16.66
C GLY A 194 8.83 -4.64 -17.83
N ASP A 195 7.55 -4.36 -17.59
CA ASP A 195 6.69 -3.87 -18.65
C ASP A 195 7.01 -2.42 -19.08
N PHE A 196 6.65 -2.07 -20.31
CA PHE A 196 6.87 -0.76 -20.93
C PHE A 196 5.54 -0.20 -21.51
N THR A 197 4.39 -0.57 -20.97
CA THR A 197 3.06 -0.07 -21.34
C THR A 197 2.30 0.46 -20.14
N ASP A 198 1.49 1.52 -20.36
CA ASP A 198 0.59 2.15 -19.38
C ASP A 198 -0.80 2.25 -20.03
N ASP A 199 -1.76 1.46 -19.57
CA ASP A 199 -3.04 1.14 -20.21
C ASP A 199 -2.86 0.76 -21.71
N GLY A 200 -1.78 0.04 -22.00
CA GLY A 200 -1.36 -0.32 -23.37
C GLY A 200 -0.72 0.81 -24.19
N VAL A 201 -0.37 1.94 -23.58
CA VAL A 201 0.39 3.05 -24.17
C VAL A 201 1.88 2.83 -23.94
N THR A 202 2.65 2.62 -25.02
CA THR A 202 4.09 2.31 -24.87
C THR A 202 4.92 3.48 -24.37
N SER A 203 5.65 3.26 -23.27
CA SER A 203 6.65 4.15 -22.69
C SER A 203 8.07 3.91 -23.25
N ALA A 204 9.02 4.79 -22.89
CA ALA A 204 10.45 4.63 -23.15
C ALA A 204 11.24 4.11 -21.94
N VAL A 205 10.56 4.04 -20.79
CA VAL A 205 11.04 3.59 -19.48
C VAL A 205 10.05 2.54 -18.99
N ALA A 206 10.52 1.54 -18.24
CA ALA A 206 9.61 0.57 -17.64
C ALA A 206 8.76 1.21 -16.53
N ASN A 207 7.56 0.69 -16.31
CA ASN A 207 6.70 1.04 -15.17
C ASN A 207 7.48 0.82 -13.86
N GLN A 208 7.28 1.65 -12.84
CA GLN A 208 7.99 1.47 -11.57
C GLN A 208 7.46 0.21 -10.86
N VAL A 209 8.32 -0.37 -10.01
CA VAL A 209 8.01 -1.64 -9.35
C VAL A 209 8.29 -1.50 -7.88
N HIS A 210 7.30 -1.73 -7.01
CA HIS A 210 7.45 -1.59 -5.56
C HIS A 210 8.19 -2.79 -4.92
N SER A 211 7.76 -4.01 -5.26
CA SER A 211 8.40 -5.26 -4.84
C SER A 211 8.58 -6.26 -6.00
N ALA A 212 9.51 -7.21 -5.84
CA ALA A 212 9.80 -8.24 -6.84
C ALA A 212 10.33 -9.53 -6.21
N PHE A 213 9.74 -10.68 -6.59
CA PHE A 213 10.12 -11.99 -6.06
C PHE A 213 10.47 -12.97 -7.16
N ALA A 214 11.68 -13.54 -7.11
CA ALA A 214 12.22 -14.46 -8.11
C ALA A 214 12.29 -15.92 -7.63
N TRP A 215 12.26 -16.86 -8.57
CA TRP A 215 12.46 -18.28 -8.28
C TRP A 215 13.08 -19.05 -9.44
N SER A 216 13.82 -20.10 -9.08
CA SER A 216 14.44 -21.06 -10.00
C SER A 216 13.58 -22.33 -10.10
N ALA A 217 13.07 -22.62 -11.29
CA ALA A 217 12.17 -23.74 -11.58
C ALA A 217 12.82 -24.73 -12.57
N GLY A 218 13.80 -25.50 -12.07
CA GLY A 218 14.56 -26.45 -12.88
C GLY A 218 15.70 -25.74 -13.64
N ASP A 219 15.69 -25.82 -14.97
CA ASP A 219 16.67 -25.16 -15.85
C ASP A 219 16.18 -23.78 -16.36
N ARG A 220 15.14 -23.23 -15.72
CA ARG A 220 14.52 -21.91 -15.99
C ARG A 220 14.39 -21.10 -14.71
N ALA A 221 14.33 -19.78 -14.85
CA ALA A 221 14.12 -18.85 -13.74
C ALA A 221 13.11 -17.76 -14.12
N TYR A 222 12.34 -17.30 -13.14
CA TYR A 222 11.25 -16.34 -13.31
C TYR A 222 11.24 -15.33 -12.17
N VAL A 223 10.46 -14.26 -12.35
CA VAL A 223 10.20 -13.23 -11.34
C VAL A 223 8.77 -12.70 -11.53
N ILE A 224 8.10 -12.39 -10.43
CA ILE A 224 6.86 -11.60 -10.42
C ILE A 224 7.20 -10.22 -9.87
N LEU A 225 6.65 -9.18 -10.50
CA LEU A 225 6.78 -7.78 -10.13
C LEU A 225 5.44 -7.28 -9.59
N VAL A 226 5.51 -6.33 -8.66
CA VAL A 226 4.41 -5.46 -8.25
C VAL A 226 4.50 -4.19 -9.09
N ASP A 227 3.63 -4.03 -10.08
CA ASP A 227 3.56 -2.83 -10.94
C ASP A 227 2.65 -1.79 -10.29
N ASP A 228 3.09 -0.53 -10.24
CA ASP A 228 2.43 0.56 -9.51
C ASP A 228 1.59 1.48 -10.42
N GLU A 229 1.65 1.31 -11.74
CA GLU A 229 1.03 2.20 -12.71
C GLU A 229 -0.30 1.66 -13.26
N GLU A 230 -0.38 0.35 -13.53
CA GLU A 230 -1.53 -0.26 -14.21
C GLU A 230 -2.48 -1.01 -13.26
N ALA A 231 -3.77 -1.09 -13.63
CA ALA A 231 -4.72 -1.93 -12.92
C ALA A 231 -4.51 -3.44 -13.12
N LEU A 232 -3.60 -3.85 -14.02
CA LEU A 232 -3.14 -5.23 -14.22
C LEU A 232 -1.74 -5.38 -13.60
N ASP A 233 -1.69 -5.07 -12.30
CA ASP A 233 -0.52 -4.85 -11.45
C ASP A 233 0.41 -6.06 -11.21
N VAL A 234 0.09 -7.24 -11.74
CA VAL A 234 0.91 -8.47 -11.59
C VAL A 234 1.63 -8.81 -12.88
N ASP A 235 2.91 -8.46 -12.89
CA ASP A 235 3.80 -8.63 -14.03
C ASP A 235 4.69 -9.87 -13.84
N ILE A 236 4.72 -10.79 -14.81
CA ILE A 236 5.48 -12.06 -14.70
C ILE A 236 6.50 -12.16 -15.84
N MET A 237 7.80 -12.15 -15.50
CA MET A 237 8.90 -12.27 -16.47
C MET A 237 9.64 -13.61 -16.40
N GLU A 238 10.17 -14.05 -17.53
CA GLU A 238 11.24 -15.05 -17.60
C GLU A 238 12.61 -14.38 -17.52
N ILE A 239 13.44 -14.83 -16.57
CA ILE A 239 14.82 -14.40 -16.34
C ILE A 239 15.84 -15.54 -16.55
N THR A 240 15.45 -16.62 -17.24
CA THR A 240 16.31 -17.78 -17.57
C THR A 240 17.63 -17.37 -18.25
N ASP A 241 17.61 -16.34 -19.11
CA ASP A 241 18.82 -15.56 -19.45
C ASP A 241 18.68 -14.16 -18.83
N PRO A 242 19.30 -13.88 -17.67
CA PRO A 242 19.15 -12.60 -16.99
C PRO A 242 19.77 -11.40 -17.73
N ARG A 243 20.32 -11.60 -18.94
CA ARG A 243 20.77 -10.54 -19.86
C ARG A 243 19.74 -10.21 -20.94
N ASN A 244 18.71 -11.05 -21.10
CA ASN A 244 17.61 -10.87 -22.03
C ASN A 244 16.27 -11.31 -21.37
N PRO A 245 15.81 -10.66 -20.27
CA PRO A 245 14.51 -10.96 -19.69
C PRO A 245 13.36 -10.77 -20.68
N VAL A 246 12.26 -11.49 -20.45
CA VAL A 246 11.08 -11.46 -21.32
C VAL A 246 9.82 -11.44 -20.46
N LEU A 247 9.01 -10.38 -20.60
CA LEU A 247 7.66 -10.36 -20.04
C LEU A 247 6.80 -11.48 -20.65
N LEU A 248 6.15 -12.27 -19.80
CA LEU A 248 5.33 -13.42 -20.19
C LEU A 248 3.83 -13.16 -20.05
N LYS A 249 3.44 -12.48 -18.96
CA LYS A 249 2.05 -12.24 -18.59
C LYS A 249 1.97 -11.01 -17.68
N GLU A 250 0.96 -10.22 -17.96
CA GLU A 250 0.45 -9.06 -17.22
C GLU A 250 -0.98 -9.46 -16.79
N THR A 251 -1.37 -9.31 -15.54
CA THR A 251 -2.68 -9.72 -14.97
C THR A 251 -2.93 -8.99 -13.65
N GLY A 252 -4.10 -9.10 -13.04
CA GLY A 252 -4.32 -8.47 -11.73
C GLY A 252 -5.76 -8.61 -11.26
N LEU A 253 -6.11 -7.86 -10.21
CA LEU A 253 -7.45 -7.87 -9.62
C LEU A 253 -8.61 -7.75 -10.64
N PRO A 254 -8.53 -6.96 -11.74
CA PRO A 254 -9.57 -6.90 -12.78
C PRO A 254 -9.87 -8.23 -13.49
N ASP A 255 -8.88 -9.13 -13.62
CA ASP A 255 -9.04 -10.46 -14.21
C ASP A 255 -9.77 -11.44 -13.25
N TRP A 256 -9.73 -11.18 -11.94
CA TRP A 256 -10.16 -12.13 -10.89
C TRP A 256 -11.50 -11.74 -10.27
N GLY A 257 -12.58 -11.85 -11.05
CA GLY A 257 -13.95 -11.52 -10.61
C GLY A 257 -14.54 -12.36 -9.45
N ALA A 258 -13.74 -13.20 -8.78
CA ALA A 258 -14.07 -13.83 -7.51
C ALA A 258 -13.64 -12.97 -6.30
N ALA A 259 -12.42 -12.39 -6.36
CA ALA A 259 -11.88 -11.46 -5.38
C ALA A 259 -12.51 -10.06 -5.45
N GLN A 260 -13.22 -9.74 -6.53
CA GLN A 260 -13.97 -8.48 -6.67
C GLN A 260 -15.25 -8.50 -5.83
N ASN A 261 -15.16 -8.00 -4.61
CA ASN A 261 -16.26 -7.93 -3.66
C ASN A 261 -16.55 -6.49 -3.17
N ALA A 262 -17.06 -6.30 -1.96
CA ALA A 262 -17.34 -4.97 -1.40
C ALA A 262 -16.14 -4.35 -0.65
N GLN A 263 -15.15 -5.15 -0.27
CA GLN A 263 -13.91 -4.72 0.42
C GLN A 263 -12.82 -4.36 -0.59
N SER A 264 -12.73 -5.10 -1.72
CA SER A 264 -11.85 -4.83 -2.86
C SER A 264 -12.14 -3.51 -3.63
N GLY A 265 -12.88 -2.58 -3.03
CA GLY A 265 -13.05 -1.20 -3.48
C GLY A 265 -12.58 -0.20 -2.42
N GLY A 266 -11.75 -0.66 -1.48
CA GLY A 266 -11.25 0.07 -0.31
C GLY A 266 -12.10 -0.11 0.95
N THR A 267 -11.43 -0.19 2.11
CA THR A 267 -12.01 -0.26 3.46
C THR A 267 -11.27 0.69 4.44
N GLY A 268 -11.55 0.63 5.74
CA GLY A 268 -10.79 1.40 6.74
C GLY A 268 -10.89 2.93 6.66
N ALA A 269 -9.85 3.60 7.18
CA ALA A 269 -9.52 5.01 7.05
C ALA A 269 -8.78 5.30 5.74
N PHE A 270 -7.88 4.39 5.30
CA PHE A 270 -7.21 4.46 4.00
C PHE A 270 -7.74 3.43 3.00
N ALA A 271 -8.87 3.77 2.37
CA ALA A 271 -9.59 2.92 1.43
C ALA A 271 -8.91 2.87 0.05
N ALA A 272 -8.06 1.87 -0.19
CA ALA A 272 -7.36 1.64 -1.45
C ALA A 272 -7.07 0.15 -1.69
N SER A 273 -7.14 -0.28 -2.96
CA SER A 273 -6.78 -1.64 -3.35
C SER A 273 -5.76 -1.64 -4.48
N PHE A 274 -4.52 -1.99 -4.13
CA PHE A 274 -3.39 -2.19 -5.02
C PHE A 274 -2.53 -3.34 -4.48
N PHE A 275 -1.79 -4.00 -5.37
CA PHE A 275 -0.81 -5.03 -5.02
C PHE A 275 0.39 -4.39 -4.29
N HIS A 276 0.87 -5.00 -3.20
CA HIS A 276 1.95 -4.41 -2.38
C HIS A 276 3.20 -5.30 -2.32
N ASP A 277 3.08 -6.52 -1.78
CA ASP A 277 4.19 -7.45 -1.67
C ASP A 277 3.76 -8.92 -1.78
N LEU A 278 4.72 -9.84 -1.98
CA LEU A 278 4.47 -11.20 -2.42
C LEU A 278 5.51 -12.23 -1.94
N GLN A 279 5.08 -13.49 -1.88
CA GLN A 279 5.97 -14.65 -1.79
C GLN A 279 5.67 -15.66 -2.89
N VAL A 280 6.70 -16.24 -3.53
CA VAL A 280 6.57 -17.43 -4.39
C VAL A 280 7.20 -18.67 -3.73
N ARG A 281 6.42 -19.74 -3.52
CA ARG A 281 6.87 -20.96 -2.83
C ARG A 281 6.47 -22.24 -3.57
N GLN A 282 7.37 -23.24 -3.55
CA GLN A 282 7.10 -24.55 -4.15
C GLN A 282 6.47 -25.52 -3.15
N PHE A 283 5.32 -26.09 -3.50
CA PHE A 283 4.67 -27.16 -2.76
C PHE A 283 4.56 -28.42 -3.63
N GLY A 284 5.51 -29.35 -3.44
CA GLY A 284 5.57 -30.62 -4.16
C GLY A 284 5.91 -30.44 -5.64
N ALA A 285 4.89 -30.32 -6.49
CA ALA A 285 5.04 -30.10 -7.93
C ALA A 285 4.46 -28.76 -8.41
N GLN A 286 3.75 -28.03 -7.52
CA GLN A 286 3.17 -26.74 -7.83
C GLN A 286 4.07 -25.61 -7.32
N TRP A 287 4.09 -24.50 -8.04
CA TRP A 287 4.57 -23.21 -7.56
C TRP A 287 3.35 -22.35 -7.29
N LEU A 288 3.22 -21.84 -6.07
CA LEU A 288 2.16 -20.91 -5.69
C LEU A 288 2.78 -19.54 -5.40
N ALA A 289 2.09 -18.49 -5.79
CA ALA A 289 2.38 -17.12 -5.38
C ALA A 289 1.28 -16.65 -4.41
N LEU A 290 1.70 -16.04 -3.29
CA LEU A 290 0.86 -15.38 -2.30
C LEU A 290 1.06 -13.89 -2.51
N LEU A 291 -0.02 -13.18 -2.88
CA LEU A 291 0.01 -11.77 -3.26
C LEU A 291 -0.78 -10.99 -2.22
N SER A 292 -0.18 -9.96 -1.64
CA SER A 292 -0.81 -9.10 -0.64
C SER A 292 -1.40 -7.89 -1.35
N TYR A 293 -2.72 -7.78 -1.36
CA TYR A 293 -3.44 -6.64 -1.92
C TYR A 293 -4.14 -5.89 -0.80
N TRP A 294 -3.88 -4.59 -0.69
CA TRP A 294 -4.57 -3.78 0.32
C TRP A 294 -6.08 -3.85 0.13
N ASP A 295 -6.79 -3.99 1.24
CA ASP A 295 -8.25 -4.03 1.36
C ASP A 295 -8.97 -5.20 0.65
N VAL A 296 -8.30 -5.89 -0.28
CA VAL A 296 -8.71 -7.20 -0.84
C VAL A 296 -8.32 -8.31 0.13
N GLY A 297 -7.10 -8.27 0.69
CA GLY A 297 -6.49 -9.35 1.46
C GLY A 297 -5.42 -10.10 0.65
N TRP A 298 -5.18 -11.35 1.02
CA TRP A 298 -4.15 -12.19 0.40
C TRP A 298 -4.74 -13.11 -0.68
N VAL A 299 -4.27 -12.91 -1.91
CA VAL A 299 -4.65 -13.66 -3.11
C VAL A 299 -3.65 -14.80 -3.37
N ILE A 300 -4.15 -15.97 -3.79
CA ILE A 300 -3.28 -17.10 -4.19
C ILE A 300 -3.37 -17.38 -5.69
N LEU A 301 -2.22 -17.37 -6.37
CA LEU A 301 -2.08 -17.80 -7.77
C LEU A 301 -1.30 -19.11 -7.86
N ASP A 302 -1.73 -20.05 -8.70
CA ASP A 302 -0.87 -21.13 -9.20
C ASP A 302 -0.04 -20.59 -10.37
N VAL A 303 1.27 -20.52 -10.16
CA VAL A 303 2.29 -20.03 -11.11
C VAL A 303 3.19 -21.16 -11.62
N THR A 304 2.71 -22.40 -11.56
CA THR A 304 3.43 -23.58 -12.10
C THR A 304 3.65 -23.48 -13.62
N ASP A 305 2.77 -22.79 -14.33
CA ASP A 305 2.99 -22.29 -15.69
C ASP A 305 2.97 -20.75 -15.66
N PRO A 306 4.13 -20.07 -15.59
CA PRO A 306 4.20 -18.61 -15.52
C PRO A 306 3.63 -17.88 -16.74
N THR A 307 3.37 -18.59 -17.86
CA THR A 307 2.72 -18.01 -19.05
C THR A 307 1.20 -18.02 -18.97
N ASN A 308 0.64 -18.76 -17.99
CA ASN A 308 -0.79 -18.87 -17.72
C ASN A 308 -0.99 -19.07 -16.20
N PRO A 309 -0.74 -18.05 -15.37
CA PRO A 309 -1.05 -18.10 -13.95
C PRO A 309 -2.56 -18.30 -13.74
N ILE A 310 -2.92 -18.99 -12.66
CA ILE A 310 -4.31 -19.33 -12.36
C ILE A 310 -4.66 -18.83 -10.97
N PHE A 311 -5.56 -17.84 -10.89
CA PHE A 311 -6.20 -17.47 -9.63
C PHE A 311 -6.88 -18.68 -8.99
N LEU A 312 -6.55 -18.95 -7.73
CA LEU A 312 -7.11 -20.06 -6.96
C LEU A 312 -8.25 -19.59 -6.05
N ASP A 313 -7.95 -18.66 -5.13
CA ASP A 313 -8.85 -18.17 -4.08
C ASP A 313 -8.20 -16.94 -3.39
N ASP A 314 -8.97 -16.21 -2.59
CA ASP A 314 -8.54 -15.04 -1.80
C ASP A 314 -9.12 -15.05 -0.37
N THR A 315 -8.50 -14.29 0.55
CA THR A 315 -9.03 -14.08 1.91
C THR A 315 -9.96 -12.88 1.98
N ASP A 316 -11.10 -12.97 2.68
CA ASP A 316 -11.89 -11.81 3.09
C ASP A 316 -11.51 -11.34 4.52
N TYR A 317 -11.38 -10.03 4.75
CA TYR A 317 -11.40 -9.47 6.10
C TYR A 317 -12.77 -9.67 6.75
N PHE A 318 -12.82 -9.88 8.07
CA PHE A 318 -14.11 -9.99 8.76
C PHE A 318 -14.92 -8.68 8.68
N PRO A 319 -16.26 -8.73 8.45
CA PRO A 319 -17.10 -7.52 8.41
C PRO A 319 -17.19 -6.72 9.72
N VAL A 320 -16.64 -7.27 10.80
CA VAL A 320 -16.38 -6.61 12.08
C VAL A 320 -14.97 -7.04 12.46
N ASP A 321 -14.09 -6.08 12.69
CA ASP A 321 -12.70 -6.34 13.05
C ASP A 321 -12.60 -7.20 14.32
N PRO A 322 -11.78 -8.26 14.34
CA PRO A 322 -11.72 -9.22 15.45
C PRO A 322 -11.08 -8.64 16.73
N VAL A 323 -10.19 -7.65 16.60
CA VAL A 323 -9.43 -7.06 17.73
C VAL A 323 -10.16 -5.86 18.32
N THR A 324 -10.60 -4.95 17.46
CA THR A 324 -11.13 -3.62 17.80
C THR A 324 -12.66 -3.58 17.86
N GLY A 325 -13.32 -4.44 17.09
CA GLY A 325 -14.78 -4.44 16.91
C GLY A 325 -15.32 -3.33 16.01
N PHE A 326 -14.47 -2.60 15.27
CA PHE A 326 -14.93 -1.63 14.27
C PHE A 326 -15.57 -2.30 13.06
N ARG A 327 -16.30 -1.50 12.27
CA ARG A 327 -16.97 -1.95 11.05
C ARG A 327 -16.94 -0.86 9.97
N PRO A 328 -16.39 -1.12 8.76
CA PRO A 328 -15.69 -2.36 8.36
C PRO A 328 -14.40 -2.61 9.16
N ALA A 329 -13.66 -3.69 8.89
CA ALA A 329 -12.29 -3.81 9.35
C ALA A 329 -11.40 -2.70 8.74
N GLU A 330 -10.16 -2.58 9.20
CA GLU A 330 -9.24 -1.59 8.63
C GLU A 330 -8.82 -1.99 7.21
N GLY A 331 -7.99 -3.02 7.06
CA GLY A 331 -7.58 -3.54 5.76
C GLY A 331 -6.06 -3.54 5.65
N ASN A 332 -5.53 -3.04 4.53
CA ASN A 332 -4.09 -2.79 4.36
C ASN A 332 -3.18 -4.04 4.41
N ALA A 333 -3.65 -5.20 3.92
CA ALA A 333 -2.85 -6.42 3.76
C ALA A 333 -1.56 -6.19 2.96
N HIS A 334 -0.45 -6.06 3.69
CA HIS A 334 0.84 -5.55 3.24
C HIS A 334 1.78 -6.65 2.74
N GLN A 335 2.09 -7.63 3.60
CA GLN A 335 2.99 -8.73 3.27
C GLN A 335 2.44 -10.06 3.83
N ALA A 336 2.90 -11.19 3.28
CA ALA A 336 2.62 -12.50 3.87
C ALA A 336 3.65 -13.58 3.53
N TRP A 337 3.76 -14.56 4.42
CA TRP A 337 4.69 -15.68 4.29
C TRP A 337 4.08 -17.02 4.68
N TRP A 338 4.25 -18.02 3.83
CA TRP A 338 3.89 -19.41 4.14
C TRP A 338 4.83 -20.05 5.14
N SER A 339 4.23 -20.74 6.11
CA SER A 339 4.92 -21.72 6.95
C SER A 339 5.63 -22.81 6.14
N ALA A 340 6.73 -23.34 6.67
CA ALA A 340 7.58 -24.34 6.02
C ALA A 340 6.85 -25.58 5.46
N ASP A 341 5.73 -25.99 6.08
CA ASP A 341 4.96 -27.17 5.66
C ASP A 341 3.69 -26.85 4.85
N GLY A 342 3.47 -25.57 4.52
CA GLY A 342 2.35 -25.09 3.70
C GLY A 342 0.97 -25.24 4.34
N LYS A 343 0.87 -25.48 5.66
CA LYS A 343 -0.44 -25.58 6.34
C LYS A 343 -0.98 -24.24 6.83
N PHE A 344 -0.10 -23.27 7.01
CA PHE A 344 -0.43 -21.92 7.43
C PHE A 344 0.31 -20.90 6.57
N PHE A 345 -0.23 -19.69 6.50
CA PHE A 345 0.55 -18.48 6.25
C PHE A 345 0.21 -17.45 7.32
N ILE A 346 1.09 -16.47 7.47
CA ILE A 346 0.83 -15.28 8.28
C ILE A 346 0.86 -14.10 7.32
N GLY A 347 -0.11 -13.20 7.47
CA GLY A 347 -0.14 -11.91 6.78
C GLY A 347 -0.07 -10.75 7.77
N THR A 348 0.35 -9.59 7.29
CA THR A 348 0.49 -8.35 8.06
C THR A 348 -0.39 -7.25 7.48
N ASP A 349 -1.05 -6.48 8.35
CA ASP A 349 -1.72 -5.23 7.98
C ASP A 349 -0.73 -4.09 8.24
N GLU A 350 -0.41 -3.27 7.23
CA GLU A 350 0.40 -2.06 7.40
C GLU A 350 -0.48 -0.81 7.50
N ASP A 351 -0.93 -0.55 8.73
CA ASP A 351 -1.76 0.61 9.08
C ASP A 351 -1.05 1.53 10.10
N PHE A 352 -0.92 2.79 9.69
CA PHE A 352 -0.35 3.90 10.47
C PHE A 352 -1.40 4.87 11.01
N ASP A 353 -2.63 4.81 10.52
CA ASP A 353 -3.71 5.76 10.83
C ASP A 353 -4.43 5.33 12.11
N ALA A 354 -3.79 5.61 13.26
CA ALA A 354 -4.26 5.27 14.61
C ALA A 354 -5.70 5.72 15.01
N PHE A 355 -6.41 6.41 14.12
CA PHE A 355 -7.67 7.10 14.36
C PHE A 355 -8.60 7.13 13.13
N ARG A 356 -9.65 6.31 13.15
CA ARG A 356 -10.72 6.36 12.15
C ARG A 356 -11.53 7.65 12.18
N VAL A 357 -11.47 8.41 11.10
CA VAL A 357 -12.26 9.63 10.91
C VAL A 357 -13.73 9.30 10.66
N SER A 358 -14.62 9.92 11.44
CA SER A 358 -16.07 9.88 11.25
C SER A 358 -16.59 11.27 10.86
N THR A 359 -17.42 11.34 9.82
CA THR A 359 -17.95 12.60 9.28
C THR A 359 -19.50 12.59 9.23
N GLU A 360 -20.13 13.72 9.57
CA GLU A 360 -21.57 13.94 9.37
C GLU A 360 -21.85 15.39 8.95
N ILE A 361 -22.71 15.58 7.95
CA ILE A 361 -23.39 16.85 7.69
C ILE A 361 -24.54 17.00 8.71
N THR A 362 -24.39 17.88 9.69
CA THR A 362 -25.30 17.95 10.87
C THR A 362 -26.46 18.95 10.72
N SER A 363 -26.44 19.81 9.69
CA SER A 363 -27.53 20.72 9.34
C SER A 363 -27.77 20.81 7.83
N GLY A 364 -28.53 21.82 7.36
CA GLY A 364 -28.83 21.98 5.93
C GLY A 364 -29.76 20.90 5.33
N PRO A 365 -29.87 20.84 3.98
CA PRO A 365 -30.76 19.90 3.28
C PRO A 365 -30.24 18.46 3.24
N PHE A 366 -28.93 18.23 3.42
CA PHE A 366 -28.27 16.92 3.41
C PHE A 366 -27.96 16.40 4.82
N ARG A 367 -28.74 16.84 5.81
CA ARG A 367 -28.54 16.51 7.22
C ARG A 367 -28.61 15.00 7.48
N ARG A 368 -27.60 14.47 8.19
CA ARG A 368 -27.30 13.03 8.46
C ARG A 368 -26.65 12.27 7.31
N GLU A 369 -26.18 12.95 6.27
CA GLU A 369 -25.30 12.30 5.30
C GLU A 369 -23.86 12.27 5.84
N THR A 370 -23.27 11.08 5.82
CA THR A 370 -21.84 10.82 6.08
C THR A 370 -21.08 10.83 4.75
N PHE A 371 -19.77 11.04 4.78
CA PHE A 371 -18.94 11.11 3.58
C PHE A 371 -17.50 10.65 3.84
N ASN A 372 -16.86 10.06 2.84
CA ASN A 372 -15.43 9.76 2.91
C ASN A 372 -14.63 11.05 2.74
N ALA A 373 -13.52 11.15 3.46
CA ALA A 373 -12.58 12.26 3.38
C ALA A 373 -11.17 11.74 3.67
N THR A 374 -10.21 12.09 2.81
CA THR A 374 -8.78 11.85 3.05
C THR A 374 -8.20 13.02 3.84
N GLN A 375 -7.21 12.76 4.68
CA GLN A 375 -6.49 13.81 5.40
C GLN A 375 -5.27 14.29 4.60
N GLY A 376 -4.83 15.52 4.82
CA GLY A 376 -3.57 16.01 4.26
C GLY A 376 -2.35 15.48 5.03
N SER A 377 -1.20 15.34 4.40
CA SER A 377 -0.02 14.72 5.03
C SER A 377 0.55 15.51 6.23
N ASN A 378 1.07 16.72 5.99
CA ASN A 378 1.80 17.51 6.99
C ASN A 378 0.92 18.62 7.61
N VAL A 379 -0.23 18.21 8.13
CA VAL A 379 -1.17 19.03 8.91
C VAL A 379 -1.53 18.32 10.22
N PRO A 380 -2.07 19.03 11.23
CA PRO A 380 -2.66 18.38 12.40
C PRO A 380 -3.80 17.44 11.97
N GLN A 381 -3.61 16.13 12.18
CA GLN A 381 -4.60 15.11 11.89
C GLN A 381 -5.82 15.22 12.80
N ILE A 382 -6.99 14.77 12.33
CA ILE A 382 -8.18 14.59 13.17
C ILE A 382 -7.95 13.40 14.10
N THR A 383 -8.04 13.64 15.40
CA THR A 383 -7.94 12.63 16.46
C THR A 383 -9.23 12.64 17.31
N ASP A 384 -9.23 11.96 18.46
CA ASP A 384 -10.29 12.14 19.45
C ASP A 384 -10.09 13.39 20.35
N GLU A 385 -8.96 14.11 20.21
CA GLU A 385 -8.76 15.47 20.74
C GLU A 385 -8.91 16.59 19.70
N ILE A 386 -8.55 16.33 18.43
CA ILE A 386 -8.59 17.29 17.33
C ILE A 386 -9.79 16.99 16.44
N SER A 387 -10.79 17.87 16.44
CA SER A 387 -12.03 17.70 15.66
C SER A 387 -12.45 18.98 14.96
N LEU A 388 -13.12 18.85 13.81
CA LEU A 388 -13.75 19.95 13.09
C LEU A 388 -15.28 19.86 13.27
N VAL A 389 -15.79 20.58 14.27
CA VAL A 389 -17.23 20.66 14.56
C VAL A 389 -17.65 22.12 14.54
N GLY A 390 -18.48 22.51 13.56
CA GLY A 390 -18.86 23.91 13.40
C GLY A 390 -19.48 24.27 12.03
N PRO A 391 -19.76 25.56 11.81
CA PRO A 391 -20.36 26.06 10.57
C PRO A 391 -19.33 26.11 9.43
N THR A 392 -19.78 25.91 8.20
CA THR A 392 -18.92 25.96 7.00
C THR A 392 -19.09 27.24 6.19
N VAL A 393 -18.03 27.69 5.51
CA VAL A 393 -18.06 28.85 4.60
C VAL A 393 -17.32 28.54 3.31
N PHE A 394 -17.93 28.80 2.15
CA PHE A 394 -17.24 28.72 0.87
C PHE A 394 -16.22 29.85 0.72
N VAL A 395 -14.94 29.50 0.56
CA VAL A 395 -13.84 30.47 0.40
C VAL A 395 -13.28 30.55 -1.02
N GLY A 396 -13.92 29.88 -1.99
CA GLY A 396 -13.41 29.80 -3.36
C GLY A 396 -12.19 28.87 -3.44
N ARG A 397 -11.19 29.25 -4.25
CA ARG A 397 -9.97 28.44 -4.45
C ARG A 397 -8.85 28.68 -3.42
N ALA A 398 -9.03 29.66 -2.52
CA ALA A 398 -8.06 30.08 -1.49
C ALA A 398 -6.63 30.36 -2.00
N CYS A 399 -6.46 30.93 -3.20
CA CYS A 399 -5.15 31.28 -3.77
C CYS A 399 -4.76 32.76 -3.58
N ASN A 400 -3.47 33.05 -3.43
CA ASN A 400 -2.84 34.36 -3.21
C ASN A 400 -2.81 35.30 -4.43
N ALA A 401 -3.41 34.87 -5.55
CA ALA A 401 -3.78 35.66 -6.73
C ALA A 401 -2.68 36.09 -7.73
N HIS A 402 -2.47 35.28 -8.78
CA HIS A 402 -1.98 35.75 -10.10
C HIS A 402 -2.83 35.24 -11.29
N GLY A 403 -4.13 35.03 -11.10
CA GLY A 403 -5.08 34.62 -12.15
C GLY A 403 -6.40 35.42 -12.15
N PRO A 404 -7.16 35.44 -13.27
CA PRO A 404 -8.44 36.13 -13.32
C PRO A 404 -9.47 35.45 -12.41
N GLY A 405 -10.06 36.22 -11.49
CA GLY A 405 -11.10 35.74 -10.57
C GLY A 405 -10.63 35.44 -9.13
N ALA A 406 -9.37 35.73 -8.77
CA ALA A 406 -8.92 35.55 -7.41
C ALA A 406 -9.64 36.50 -6.43
N VAL A 407 -10.38 35.91 -5.48
CA VAL A 407 -11.06 36.60 -4.38
C VAL A 407 -10.34 36.22 -3.09
N PRO A 408 -9.92 37.18 -2.25
CA PRO A 408 -9.30 36.87 -0.96
C PRO A 408 -10.20 36.00 -0.08
N VAL A 409 -9.58 35.10 0.70
CA VAL A 409 -10.29 34.32 1.72
C VAL A 409 -10.95 35.30 2.72
N PRO A 410 -12.28 35.23 2.91
CA PRO A 410 -12.97 36.11 3.86
C PRO A 410 -12.62 35.70 5.30
N PRO A 411 -12.51 36.63 6.26
CA PRO A 411 -12.25 36.27 7.66
C PRO A 411 -13.29 35.28 8.20
N ALA A 412 -12.84 34.32 9.01
CA ALA A 412 -13.72 33.35 9.64
C ALA A 412 -14.84 34.04 10.44
N PRO A 413 -16.12 33.66 10.26
CA PRO A 413 -17.25 34.30 10.95
C PRO A 413 -17.31 33.95 12.44
N SER A 414 -16.67 32.86 12.85
CA SER A 414 -16.60 32.37 14.22
C SER A 414 -15.33 31.51 14.43
N PRO A 415 -14.84 31.32 15.67
CA PRO A 415 -13.60 30.56 15.94
C PRO A 415 -13.67 29.06 15.63
N ASP A 416 -14.87 28.52 15.42
CA ASP A 416 -15.18 27.14 15.05
C ASP A 416 -15.52 26.98 13.55
N ALA A 417 -15.36 28.04 12.75
CA ALA A 417 -15.71 28.00 11.34
C ALA A 417 -14.71 27.17 10.52
N ILE A 418 -15.24 26.39 9.58
CA ILE A 418 -14.50 25.50 8.67
C ILE A 418 -14.56 26.08 7.24
N ALA A 419 -13.42 26.18 6.56
CA ALA A 419 -13.37 26.69 5.19
C ALA A 419 -13.65 25.59 4.17
N ILE A 420 -14.52 25.85 3.20
CA ILE A 420 -14.79 24.95 2.07
C ILE A 420 -14.14 25.52 0.81
N VAL A 421 -13.19 24.77 0.26
CA VAL A 421 -12.24 25.21 -0.76
C VAL A 421 -12.44 24.40 -2.04
N GLU A 422 -12.44 25.04 -3.20
CA GLU A 422 -12.39 24.33 -4.49
C GLU A 422 -10.93 23.97 -4.84
N ARG A 423 -10.65 22.72 -5.29
CA ARG A 423 -9.37 22.37 -5.94
C ARG A 423 -9.15 23.31 -7.14
N GLY A 424 -7.90 23.64 -7.43
CA GLY A 424 -7.56 24.54 -8.52
C GLY A 424 -6.09 24.95 -8.50
N VAL A 425 -5.76 25.97 -9.30
CA VAL A 425 -4.42 26.36 -9.79
C VAL A 425 -3.34 26.79 -8.78
N CYS A 426 -3.49 26.49 -7.49
CA CYS A 426 -2.48 26.77 -6.46
C CYS A 426 -2.37 25.58 -5.50
N THR A 427 -1.19 25.41 -4.92
CA THR A 427 -0.84 24.23 -4.11
C THR A 427 -1.74 24.08 -2.89
N PHE A 428 -1.90 22.85 -2.38
CA PHE A 428 -2.68 22.63 -1.15
C PHE A 428 -2.07 23.36 0.06
N THR A 429 -0.74 23.45 0.13
CA THR A 429 0.00 24.26 1.11
C THR A 429 -0.37 25.74 1.05
N GLU A 430 -0.50 26.33 -0.14
CA GLU A 430 -0.95 27.72 -0.29
C GLU A 430 -2.39 27.91 0.23
N LYS A 431 -3.29 26.96 -0.07
CA LYS A 431 -4.68 26.99 0.41
C LYS A 431 -4.75 26.92 1.93
N ALA A 432 -4.05 25.96 2.54
CA ALA A 432 -4.01 25.78 4.00
C ALA A 432 -3.50 27.03 4.72
N GLY A 433 -2.37 27.59 4.27
CA GLY A 433 -1.83 28.83 4.83
C GLY A 433 -2.78 30.04 4.72
N ASN A 434 -3.50 30.17 3.60
CA ASN A 434 -4.47 31.25 3.41
C ASN A 434 -5.76 31.09 4.25
N VAL A 435 -6.19 29.84 4.47
CA VAL A 435 -7.32 29.50 5.35
C VAL A 435 -6.96 29.77 6.82
N SER A 436 -5.78 29.31 7.26
CA SER A 436 -5.25 29.57 8.61
C SER A 436 -5.10 31.08 8.88
N ALA A 437 -4.49 31.82 7.95
CA ALA A 437 -4.32 33.27 8.06
C ALA A 437 -5.66 34.06 8.13
N ALA A 438 -6.76 33.49 7.65
CA ALA A 438 -8.11 34.06 7.76
C ALA A 438 -8.84 33.68 9.06
N GLY A 439 -8.25 32.83 9.91
CA GLY A 439 -8.73 32.49 11.25
C GLY A 439 -9.73 31.33 11.31
N TYR A 440 -9.78 30.47 10.30
CA TYR A 440 -10.57 29.23 10.33
C TYR A 440 -9.87 28.17 11.18
N VAL A 441 -10.64 27.28 11.81
CA VAL A 441 -10.09 26.19 12.64
C VAL A 441 -9.60 24.99 11.81
N GLY A 442 -10.03 24.91 10.55
CA GLY A 442 -9.63 23.88 9.59
C GLY A 442 -10.27 24.14 8.23
N GLY A 443 -9.98 23.28 7.26
CA GLY A 443 -10.55 23.37 5.93
C GLY A 443 -10.80 22.03 5.24
N ILE A 444 -11.69 22.05 4.25
CA ILE A 444 -12.05 20.92 3.41
C ILE A 444 -11.93 21.37 1.97
N VAL A 445 -11.03 20.76 1.22
CA VAL A 445 -10.94 20.91 -0.24
C VAL A 445 -11.88 19.91 -0.90
N PHE A 446 -12.71 20.37 -1.84
CA PHE A 446 -13.45 19.46 -2.71
C PHE A 446 -12.89 19.50 -4.13
N ASN A 447 -12.92 18.37 -4.81
CA ASN A 447 -12.36 18.24 -6.16
C ASN A 447 -13.07 19.13 -7.20
N SER A 448 -12.43 19.36 -8.34
CA SER A 448 -12.91 20.25 -9.39
C SER A 448 -13.23 19.50 -10.69
N GLU A 449 -13.87 20.16 -11.66
CA GLU A 449 -14.17 19.57 -12.98
C GLU A 449 -12.92 19.40 -13.85
N THR A 450 -11.77 19.90 -13.40
CA THR A 450 -10.49 19.91 -14.12
C THR A 450 -9.30 19.62 -13.18
N GLY A 451 -9.53 18.86 -12.11
CA GLY A 451 -8.45 18.24 -11.35
C GLY A 451 -8.00 16.96 -12.04
N ASP A 452 -6.84 16.43 -11.69
CA ASP A 452 -6.41 15.07 -12.04
C ASP A 452 -6.16 14.27 -10.76
N PRO A 453 -6.83 13.14 -10.53
CA PRO A 453 -8.08 12.74 -11.16
C PRO A 453 -9.22 13.75 -10.85
N PRO A 454 -10.23 13.91 -11.73
CA PRO A 454 -11.29 14.92 -11.60
C PRO A 454 -12.48 14.49 -10.73
N CYS A 455 -13.34 15.47 -10.44
CA CYS A 455 -14.74 15.26 -10.06
C CYS A 455 -14.98 14.44 -8.78
N GLU A 456 -15.29 13.14 -8.89
CA GLU A 456 -15.63 12.32 -7.71
C GLU A 456 -14.44 11.59 -7.11
N ALA A 457 -13.29 11.60 -7.79
CA ALA A 457 -12.07 11.03 -7.24
C ALA A 457 -11.67 11.75 -5.94
N LEU A 458 -11.32 10.95 -4.95
CA LEU A 458 -10.58 11.40 -3.78
C LEU A 458 -9.11 11.59 -4.17
N VAL A 459 -8.42 12.40 -3.39
CA VAL A 459 -7.04 12.81 -3.60
C VAL A 459 -6.41 12.85 -2.21
N SER A 460 -5.26 12.20 -2.06
CA SER A 460 -4.45 12.36 -0.86
C SER A 460 -3.57 13.60 -1.07
N MET A 461 -3.67 14.60 -0.18
CA MET A 461 -3.04 15.92 -0.42
C MET A 461 -1.63 15.97 0.16
N LEU A 462 -0.64 16.29 -0.68
CA LEU A 462 0.66 16.80 -0.23
C LEU A 462 0.47 18.25 0.26
N VAL A 463 0.37 18.44 1.57
CA VAL A 463 0.07 19.74 2.18
C VAL A 463 0.82 19.96 3.49
N ALA A 464 1.42 21.15 3.64
CA ALA A 464 1.96 21.62 4.91
C ALA A 464 1.06 22.72 5.52
N GLY A 465 0.72 22.62 6.80
CA GLY A 465 -0.11 23.61 7.48
C GLY A 465 -0.21 23.43 9.00
N ASP A 466 -0.78 24.42 9.69
CA ASP A 466 -0.94 24.45 11.16
C ASP A 466 -2.38 24.21 11.63
N ILE A 467 -3.28 23.85 10.72
CA ILE A 467 -4.69 23.51 10.95
C ILE A 467 -5.07 22.23 10.19
N PRO A 468 -6.02 21.42 10.69
CA PRO A 468 -6.50 20.24 9.95
C PRO A 468 -7.06 20.60 8.58
N PHE A 469 -6.69 19.81 7.58
CA PHE A 469 -7.06 20.02 6.18
C PHE A 469 -7.39 18.67 5.54
N LEU A 470 -8.61 18.53 5.01
CA LEU A 470 -9.12 17.29 4.43
C LEU A 470 -9.52 17.49 2.96
N PHE A 471 -9.56 16.40 2.19
CA PHE A 471 -10.06 16.39 0.82
C PHE A 471 -11.33 15.55 0.69
N VAL A 472 -12.25 15.95 -0.19
CA VAL A 472 -13.50 15.22 -0.49
C VAL A 472 -13.85 15.25 -1.97
N ALA A 473 -14.66 14.27 -2.40
CA ALA A 473 -15.28 14.25 -3.72
C ALA A 473 -16.10 15.52 -4.00
N ARG A 474 -16.22 15.91 -5.27
CA ARG A 474 -16.92 17.14 -5.67
C ARG A 474 -18.41 17.11 -5.30
N SER A 475 -19.09 15.95 -5.38
CA SER A 475 -20.46 15.81 -4.88
C SER A 475 -20.58 16.16 -3.39
N THR A 476 -19.64 15.69 -2.57
CA THR A 476 -19.58 15.97 -1.13
C THR A 476 -19.42 17.47 -0.88
N GLY A 477 -18.52 18.14 -1.59
CA GLY A 477 -18.38 19.61 -1.53
C GLY A 477 -19.71 20.34 -1.79
N PHE A 478 -20.45 19.92 -2.82
CA PHE A 478 -21.77 20.48 -3.14
C PHE A 478 -22.82 20.20 -2.05
N LYS A 479 -22.81 19.00 -1.45
CA LYS A 479 -23.69 18.66 -0.32
C LYS A 479 -23.39 19.51 0.92
N ILE A 480 -22.11 19.66 1.27
CA ILE A 480 -21.67 20.50 2.39
C ILE A 480 -22.16 21.94 2.17
N LEU A 481 -22.01 22.48 0.95
CA LEU A 481 -22.51 23.81 0.58
C LEU A 481 -24.06 23.90 0.47
N GLY A 482 -24.79 22.82 0.71
CA GLY A 482 -26.26 22.79 0.69
C GLY A 482 -26.88 22.83 -0.71
N ILE A 483 -26.12 22.51 -1.75
CA ILE A 483 -26.50 22.66 -3.16
C ILE A 483 -27.15 21.37 -3.68
N ALA A 484 -28.48 21.38 -3.82
CA ALA A 484 -29.23 20.27 -4.41
C ALA A 484 -29.15 20.23 -5.93
N GLY A 485 -29.20 19.02 -6.50
CA GLY A 485 -29.24 18.80 -7.95
C GLY A 485 -27.88 18.71 -8.63
N TYR A 486 -26.80 18.55 -7.88
CA TYR A 486 -25.54 18.05 -8.44
C TYR A 486 -25.70 16.57 -8.83
N ASP A 487 -25.18 16.21 -9.99
CA ASP A 487 -25.19 14.87 -10.57
C ASP A 487 -23.75 14.51 -11.00
N PRO A 488 -23.11 13.52 -10.35
CA PRO A 488 -21.79 13.02 -10.71
C PRO A 488 -21.63 12.68 -12.19
N ALA A 489 -22.66 12.12 -12.83
CA ALA A 489 -22.61 11.73 -14.25
C ALA A 489 -22.53 12.92 -15.22
N ASN A 490 -22.69 14.15 -14.71
CA ASN A 490 -22.47 15.40 -15.43
C ASN A 490 -21.09 16.02 -15.16
N CYS A 491 -20.13 15.28 -14.58
CA CYS A 491 -18.78 15.76 -14.32
C CYS A 491 -17.76 14.79 -14.96
N PRO A 492 -16.79 15.25 -15.78
CA PRO A 492 -16.55 16.64 -16.19
C PRO A 492 -17.46 17.12 -17.35
N GLY A 493 -17.60 18.43 -17.51
CA GLY A 493 -18.14 19.07 -18.73
C GLY A 493 -19.65 18.98 -18.97
N GLY A 494 -20.41 18.26 -18.14
CA GLY A 494 -21.87 18.24 -18.16
C GLY A 494 -22.51 19.44 -17.43
N SER A 495 -23.84 19.44 -17.32
CA SER A 495 -24.58 20.57 -16.73
C SER A 495 -24.85 20.35 -15.23
N ASN A 496 -23.98 20.88 -14.38
CA ASN A 496 -24.18 20.91 -12.93
C ASN A 496 -24.57 22.30 -12.38
N PRO A 497 -25.11 22.41 -11.15
CA PRO A 497 -25.38 23.70 -10.51
C PRO A 497 -24.10 24.53 -10.35
N ALA A 498 -24.23 25.86 -10.39
CA ALA A 498 -23.09 26.75 -10.18
C ALA A 498 -22.69 26.81 -8.69
N LEU A 499 -21.38 26.90 -8.43
CA LEU A 499 -20.84 27.21 -7.11
C LEU A 499 -21.32 28.59 -6.61
N PRO A 500 -21.42 28.79 -5.28
CA PRO A 500 -21.94 30.00 -4.70
C PRO A 500 -20.88 31.11 -4.69
N ALA A 501 -21.26 32.32 -4.26
CA ALA A 501 -20.28 33.39 -4.06
C ALA A 501 -19.37 33.10 -2.85
N VAL A 502 -18.11 33.52 -2.92
CA VAL A 502 -17.19 33.49 -1.77
C VAL A 502 -17.80 34.20 -0.56
N GLY A 503 -17.70 33.61 0.63
CA GLY A 503 -18.35 34.04 1.86
C GLY A 503 -19.77 33.49 2.06
N THR A 504 -20.27 32.62 1.18
CA THR A 504 -21.55 31.94 1.39
C THR A 504 -21.41 30.85 2.45
N ALA A 505 -22.29 30.84 3.45
CA ALA A 505 -22.36 29.78 4.45
C ALA A 505 -22.91 28.48 3.86
N GLY A 506 -22.31 27.34 4.24
CA GLY A 506 -22.81 26.00 3.95
C GLY A 506 -23.59 25.41 5.13
N SER A 507 -23.55 24.08 5.23
CA SER A 507 -24.12 23.29 6.32
C SER A 507 -23.12 23.12 7.46
N ASP A 508 -23.60 22.89 8.68
CA ASP A 508 -22.72 22.61 9.83
C ASP A 508 -22.21 21.16 9.77
N LEU A 509 -20.97 20.93 10.18
CA LEU A 509 -20.32 19.61 10.15
C LEU A 509 -19.97 19.10 11.55
N SER A 510 -19.82 17.78 11.63
CA SER A 510 -19.12 17.09 12.72
C SER A 510 -18.11 16.13 12.09
N ILE A 511 -16.82 16.44 12.22
CA ILE A 511 -15.70 15.57 11.83
C ILE A 511 -14.90 15.30 13.10
N THR A 512 -14.88 14.03 13.50
CA THR A 512 -14.30 13.54 14.77
C THR A 512 -13.69 12.18 14.51
N ALA A 513 -12.55 11.86 15.11
CA ALA A 513 -12.02 10.49 15.02
C ALA A 513 -12.32 9.66 16.28
N GLN A 514 -12.17 8.35 16.15
CA GLN A 514 -12.13 7.39 17.25
C GLN A 514 -10.81 6.63 17.14
N PHE A 515 -10.11 6.45 18.25
CA PHE A 515 -8.93 5.59 18.28
C PHE A 515 -9.35 4.14 18.02
N ASP A 516 -8.82 3.55 16.96
CA ASP A 516 -9.02 2.15 16.59
C ASP A 516 -7.75 1.31 16.63
N GLY A 517 -6.56 1.91 16.59
CA GLY A 517 -5.28 1.21 16.72
C GLY A 517 -4.48 1.22 15.43
N LEU A 518 -3.47 0.37 15.34
CA LEU A 518 -2.51 0.33 14.25
C LEU A 518 -2.44 -1.09 13.65
N GLY A 519 -1.69 -1.24 12.56
CA GLY A 519 -1.50 -2.50 11.86
C GLY A 519 -1.00 -3.66 12.73
N TYR A 520 -1.49 -4.87 12.42
CA TYR A 520 -1.25 -6.10 13.18
C TYR A 520 -1.22 -7.34 12.26
N ALA A 521 -0.93 -8.52 12.82
CA ALA A 521 -0.73 -9.73 12.01
C ALA A 521 -1.88 -10.76 12.14
N HIS A 522 -2.14 -11.50 11.07
CA HIS A 522 -3.19 -12.50 10.95
C HIS A 522 -2.59 -13.89 10.67
N LEU A 523 -3.02 -14.93 11.39
CA LEU A 523 -2.66 -16.32 11.10
C LEU A 523 -3.79 -17.03 10.35
N PHE A 524 -3.49 -17.58 9.18
CA PHE A 524 -4.48 -18.29 8.34
C PHE A 524 -4.19 -19.80 8.22
N ASP A 525 -5.24 -20.61 8.12
CA ASP A 525 -5.16 -21.99 7.63
C ASP A 525 -5.09 -21.96 6.09
N ALA A 526 -3.97 -22.40 5.52
CA ALA A 526 -3.66 -22.24 4.10
C ALA A 526 -4.47 -23.15 3.16
N GLU A 527 -5.18 -24.16 3.67
CA GLU A 527 -6.09 -25.00 2.87
C GLU A 527 -7.49 -24.36 2.76
N THR A 528 -7.89 -23.56 3.74
CA THR A 528 -9.26 -23.04 3.84
C THR A 528 -9.38 -21.51 3.81
N LEU A 529 -8.24 -20.80 3.80
CA LEU A 529 -8.11 -19.33 3.86
C LEU A 529 -8.87 -18.69 5.03
N ARG A 530 -9.09 -19.47 6.09
CA ARG A 530 -9.77 -18.98 7.30
C ARG A 530 -8.75 -18.50 8.31
N GLU A 531 -8.95 -17.29 8.80
CA GLU A 531 -8.26 -16.78 9.97
C GLU A 531 -8.44 -17.75 11.14
N VAL A 532 -7.32 -18.10 11.76
CA VAL A 532 -7.20 -18.95 12.95
C VAL A 532 -7.13 -18.08 14.19
N ASP A 533 -6.34 -17.02 14.15
CA ASP A 533 -6.02 -16.13 15.27
C ASP A 533 -5.29 -14.85 14.77
N THR A 534 -5.14 -13.86 15.63
CA THR A 534 -4.48 -12.56 15.34
C THR A 534 -3.36 -12.26 16.34
N PHE A 535 -2.26 -11.64 15.89
CA PHE A 535 -1.13 -11.26 16.73
C PHE A 535 -0.95 -9.74 16.76
N THR A 536 -0.89 -9.18 17.98
CA THR A 536 -0.74 -7.75 18.26
C THR A 536 0.33 -7.54 19.33
N ILE A 537 1.02 -6.39 19.34
CA ILE A 537 1.84 -5.97 20.49
C ILE A 537 0.98 -5.12 21.45
N PRO A 538 1.32 -5.05 22.76
CA PRO A 538 0.51 -4.32 23.75
C PRO A 538 0.25 -2.84 23.42
N GLU A 539 1.15 -2.22 22.66
CA GLU A 539 1.11 -0.81 22.31
C GLU A 539 0.18 -0.48 21.13
N THR A 540 0.01 -1.40 20.16
CA THR A 540 -0.79 -1.21 18.92
C THR A 540 -2.20 -0.69 19.20
N PHE A 541 -2.86 -1.25 20.21
CA PHE A 541 -4.24 -0.90 20.62
C PHE A 541 -4.30 -0.10 21.92
N ALA A 542 -3.20 0.55 22.30
CA ALA A 542 -3.11 1.38 23.49
C ALA A 542 -2.97 2.86 23.12
N ARG A 543 -4.11 3.58 23.08
CA ARG A 543 -4.22 5.04 22.79
C ARG A 543 -3.07 5.94 23.28
N PRO A 544 -2.45 5.77 24.48
CA PRO A 544 -1.29 6.59 24.87
C PRO A 544 -0.05 6.46 23.96
N PHE A 545 0.03 5.42 23.13
CA PHE A 545 1.11 5.14 22.19
C PHE A 545 0.79 5.53 20.75
N ALA A 546 -0.44 5.99 20.46
CA ALA A 546 -0.92 6.33 19.11
C ALA A 546 -0.08 7.39 18.39
N ILE A 547 0.64 8.25 19.12
CA ILE A 547 1.47 9.33 18.58
C ILE A 547 2.71 9.49 19.48
N GLY A 548 3.88 9.69 18.88
CA GLY A 548 5.11 10.11 19.59
C GLY A 548 5.91 8.98 20.22
N PHE A 549 5.79 7.76 19.70
CA PHE A 549 6.57 6.58 20.08
C PHE A 549 7.32 5.94 18.90
N GLY A 550 7.41 6.67 17.77
CA GLY A 550 7.69 6.08 16.47
C GLY A 550 6.48 5.29 15.96
N ASP A 551 6.67 4.63 14.83
CA ASP A 551 5.61 3.94 14.10
C ASP A 551 5.47 2.51 14.65
N LEU A 552 4.22 2.11 14.98
CA LEU A 552 3.92 0.87 15.71
C LEU A 552 2.96 -0.05 14.94
N SER A 553 2.90 0.10 13.61
CA SER A 553 2.40 -0.94 12.71
C SER A 553 3.39 -2.10 12.66
N VAL A 554 2.87 -3.32 12.46
CA VAL A 554 3.69 -4.41 11.92
C VAL A 554 4.10 -4.06 10.49
N HIS A 555 5.21 -4.64 10.02
CA HIS A 555 5.66 -4.49 8.65
C HIS A 555 5.69 -5.86 7.95
N GLU A 556 6.84 -6.52 7.86
CA GLU A 556 6.97 -7.85 7.26
C GLU A 556 6.86 -8.98 8.28
N VAL A 557 6.52 -10.16 7.76
CA VAL A 557 6.70 -11.44 8.43
C VAL A 557 7.49 -12.42 7.58
N GLU A 558 8.39 -13.16 8.22
CA GLU A 558 9.01 -14.35 7.64
C GLU A 558 8.94 -15.53 8.61
N THR A 559 8.88 -16.77 8.09
CA THR A 559 8.74 -17.98 8.93
C THR A 559 9.97 -18.87 8.87
N ASP A 560 10.33 -19.48 10.01
CA ASP A 560 11.41 -20.46 10.10
C ASP A 560 11.12 -21.71 9.25
N ASP A 561 12.07 -22.08 8.39
CA ASP A 561 11.99 -23.22 7.47
C ASP A 561 11.93 -24.61 8.15
N THR A 562 12.09 -24.69 9.47
CA THR A 562 12.21 -25.94 10.22
C THR A 562 11.19 -26.11 11.35
N GLN A 563 10.49 -25.05 11.74
CA GLN A 563 9.60 -25.01 12.90
C GLN A 563 8.56 -23.89 12.75
N ASN A 564 7.42 -23.99 13.45
CA ASN A 564 6.42 -22.93 13.46
C ASN A 564 6.85 -21.75 14.35
N LEU A 565 7.85 -21.01 13.89
CA LEU A 565 8.22 -19.68 14.39
C LEU A 565 8.08 -18.68 13.25
N ALA A 566 7.61 -17.48 13.60
CA ALA A 566 7.55 -16.33 12.72
C ALA A 566 8.38 -15.20 13.32
N TYR A 567 9.02 -14.45 12.44
CA TYR A 567 9.91 -13.33 12.71
C TYR A 567 9.29 -12.10 12.07
N PHE A 568 9.18 -11.00 12.81
CA PHE A 568 8.58 -9.77 12.31
C PHE A 568 9.50 -8.59 12.52
N SER A 569 9.54 -7.72 11.52
CA SER A 569 9.80 -6.31 11.70
C SER A 569 8.51 -5.60 12.15
N TRP A 570 8.67 -4.60 13.00
CA TRP A 570 7.55 -3.86 13.60
C TRP A 570 8.00 -2.42 13.85
N TYR A 571 8.66 -1.80 12.87
CA TYR A 571 9.16 -0.41 12.93
C TYR A 571 9.81 -0.02 14.28
N ALA A 572 9.21 0.92 15.02
CA ALA A 572 9.66 1.34 16.35
C ALA A 572 9.17 0.43 17.49
N GLY A 573 8.17 -0.40 17.21
CA GLY A 573 7.80 -1.56 18.02
C GLY A 573 8.97 -2.52 18.19
N GLY A 574 9.77 -2.73 17.16
CA GLY A 574 11.02 -3.52 17.19
C GLY A 574 10.87 -4.98 16.76
N PHE A 575 11.97 -5.73 16.74
CA PHE A 575 11.97 -7.12 16.30
C PHE A 575 11.08 -8.00 17.18
N ARG A 576 10.28 -8.89 16.56
CA ARG A 576 9.40 -9.85 17.24
C ARG A 576 9.61 -11.28 16.77
N VAL A 577 9.36 -12.22 17.68
CA VAL A 577 9.32 -13.66 17.41
C VAL A 577 8.01 -14.20 17.95
N ALA A 578 7.18 -14.79 17.09
CA ALA A 578 5.97 -15.50 17.50
C ALA A 578 6.08 -17.01 17.23
N ARG A 579 5.34 -17.81 17.99
CA ARG A 579 5.08 -19.22 17.71
C ARG A 579 3.64 -19.36 17.23
N PHE A 580 3.40 -20.16 16.20
CA PHE A 580 2.07 -20.30 15.60
C PHE A 580 1.61 -21.75 15.38
N GLY A 581 0.32 -21.96 15.18
CA GLY A 581 -0.25 -23.23 14.75
C GLY A 581 -1.77 -23.30 14.93
N ARG A 582 -2.33 -24.51 15.00
CA ARG A 582 -3.79 -24.74 15.10
C ARG A 582 -4.44 -24.15 16.37
N ASP A 583 -3.63 -23.85 17.38
CA ASP A 583 -4.08 -23.36 18.68
C ASP A 583 -3.93 -21.82 18.80
N GLY A 584 -3.46 -21.13 17.76
CA GLY A 584 -3.28 -19.68 17.70
C GLY A 584 -1.85 -19.22 17.41
N ILE A 585 -1.57 -17.94 17.65
CA ILE A 585 -0.26 -17.29 17.53
C ILE A 585 0.09 -16.52 18.81
N GLU A 586 1.34 -16.66 19.30
CA GLU A 586 1.78 -16.09 20.59
C GLU A 586 3.22 -15.54 20.49
N GLU A 587 3.46 -14.32 20.99
CA GLU A 587 4.82 -13.78 21.12
C GLU A 587 5.67 -14.64 22.08
N VAL A 588 6.82 -15.10 21.60
CA VAL A 588 7.79 -15.90 22.37
C VAL A 588 9.14 -15.20 22.56
N GLY A 589 9.38 -14.07 21.89
CA GLY A 589 10.54 -13.21 22.10
C GLY A 589 10.45 -11.88 21.36
N HIS A 590 11.26 -10.91 21.80
CA HIS A 590 11.36 -9.58 21.18
C HIS A 590 12.71 -8.92 21.45
N TYR A 591 13.02 -7.89 20.66
CA TYR A 591 14.12 -6.96 20.93
C TYR A 591 13.74 -5.52 20.53
N ILE A 592 14.01 -4.58 21.44
CA ILE A 592 13.90 -3.13 21.25
C ILE A 592 15.18 -2.49 21.78
N ASP A 593 15.89 -1.68 20.98
CA ASP A 593 17.14 -1.05 21.44
C ASP A 593 16.85 0.06 22.48
N ALA A 594 17.76 0.25 23.42
CA ALA A 594 17.67 1.29 24.44
C ALA A 594 17.66 2.72 23.88
N ASN A 595 18.09 2.91 22.64
CA ASN A 595 18.11 4.19 21.92
C ASN A 595 17.03 4.30 20.83
N GLY A 596 16.15 3.29 20.71
CA GLY A 596 15.22 3.14 19.60
C GLY A 596 15.79 2.39 18.40
N ASN A 597 14.88 1.96 17.53
CA ASN A 597 15.10 1.24 16.28
C ASN A 597 13.96 1.60 15.33
N ASN A 598 14.12 1.30 14.05
CA ASN A 598 13.12 1.47 13.02
C ASN A 598 13.28 0.31 12.03
N PHE A 599 12.78 -0.89 12.34
CA PHE A 599 13.02 -2.08 11.49
C PHE A 599 12.01 -2.16 10.33
N TRP A 600 12.51 -2.24 9.10
CA TRP A 600 11.73 -2.41 7.86
C TRP A 600 11.73 -3.90 7.45
N GLY A 601 12.88 -4.39 6.98
CA GLY A 601 13.07 -5.73 6.43
C GLY A 601 13.33 -6.81 7.47
N ILE A 602 12.94 -8.07 7.19
CA ILE A 602 13.23 -9.23 8.06
C ILE A 602 13.52 -10.55 7.29
N ASP A 603 14.76 -11.07 7.38
CA ASP A 603 15.16 -12.33 6.72
C ASP A 603 15.77 -13.38 7.69
N PRO A 604 15.18 -14.57 7.86
CA PRO A 604 15.68 -15.66 8.69
C PRO A 604 16.75 -16.50 7.99
N HIS A 605 17.95 -15.93 7.84
CA HIS A 605 19.07 -16.55 7.15
C HIS A 605 19.72 -17.75 7.88
N VAL A 606 20.07 -18.80 7.11
CA VAL A 606 20.83 -19.96 7.60
C VAL A 606 22.34 -19.70 7.53
N ASP A 607 22.98 -19.54 8.70
CA ASP A 607 24.43 -19.31 8.80
C ASP A 607 25.24 -20.48 8.19
N PRO A 608 26.01 -20.27 7.10
CA PRO A 608 26.74 -21.36 6.43
C PRO A 608 27.84 -22.02 7.28
N ARG A 609 28.20 -21.44 8.43
CA ARG A 609 29.34 -21.86 9.26
C ARG A 609 28.97 -22.97 10.24
N ASP A 610 27.73 -22.94 10.75
CA ASP A 610 27.21 -23.93 11.71
C ASP A 610 25.80 -24.45 11.40
N GLY A 611 25.11 -23.88 10.41
CA GLY A 611 23.76 -24.25 10.00
C GLY A 611 22.67 -23.81 10.97
N SER A 612 22.95 -22.84 11.84
CA SER A 612 21.92 -22.23 12.71
C SER A 612 21.27 -21.02 12.05
N THR A 613 19.97 -20.84 12.29
CA THR A 613 19.24 -19.64 11.89
C THR A 613 19.75 -18.43 12.69
N ILE A 614 20.16 -17.39 11.96
CA ILE A 614 20.24 -16.02 12.44
C ILE A 614 19.10 -15.24 11.76
N ILE A 615 18.73 -14.10 12.30
CA ILE A 615 17.70 -13.25 11.69
C ILE A 615 18.33 -11.92 11.36
N LEU A 616 18.32 -11.57 10.09
CA LEU A 616 18.74 -10.28 9.56
C LEU A 616 17.56 -9.32 9.66
N ALA A 617 17.81 -8.10 10.10
CA ALA A 617 16.83 -7.02 10.08
C ALA A 617 17.49 -5.75 9.56
N SER A 618 16.83 -5.03 8.66
CA SER A 618 17.26 -3.70 8.26
C SER A 618 16.63 -2.65 9.17
N ASP A 619 17.48 -1.83 9.78
CA ASP A 619 17.07 -0.64 10.53
C ASP A 619 17.19 0.58 9.62
N ARG A 620 16.05 1.23 9.33
CA ARG A 620 15.90 2.32 8.37
C ARG A 620 16.87 3.48 8.59
N ASP A 621 17.30 3.69 9.83
CA ASP A 621 18.12 4.82 10.26
C ASP A 621 19.61 4.47 10.43
N SER A 622 19.99 3.20 10.24
CA SER A 622 21.38 2.75 10.44
C SER A 622 21.90 1.67 9.50
N GLY A 623 21.15 0.63 9.14
CA GLY A 623 21.65 -0.52 8.37
C GLY A 623 21.35 -1.87 9.01
N LEU A 624 22.26 -2.85 8.87
CA LEU A 624 22.00 -4.24 9.25
C LEU A 624 22.12 -4.48 10.76
N TRP A 625 21.12 -5.16 11.32
CA TRP A 625 21.14 -5.79 12.63
C TRP A 625 20.96 -7.30 12.49
N ILE A 626 21.61 -8.06 13.37
CA ILE A 626 21.59 -9.53 13.32
C ILE A 626 21.18 -10.06 14.68
N PHE A 627 20.08 -10.79 14.72
CA PHE A 627 19.50 -11.39 15.91
C PHE A 627 19.65 -12.91 15.93
N LYS A 628 19.49 -13.47 17.12
CA LYS A 628 19.32 -14.90 17.34
C LYS A 628 18.24 -15.13 18.38
N TYR A 629 17.21 -15.89 18.00
CA TYR A 629 16.23 -16.37 18.97
C TYR A 629 16.88 -17.44 19.87
N THR A 630 16.82 -17.24 21.19
CA THR A 630 17.49 -18.09 22.19
C THR A 630 16.54 -19.08 22.88
N GLY A 631 15.23 -18.88 22.72
CA GLY A 631 14.18 -19.70 23.35
C GLY A 631 13.91 -19.38 24.83
N PRO A 632 12.78 -19.86 25.38
CA PRO A 632 12.45 -19.76 26.81
C PRO A 632 13.11 -20.84 27.69
#